data_AF-A0A2V8NYF4-F1
#
_entry.id   AF-A0A2V8NYF4-F1
#
_cell.length_a   1.000
_cell.length_b   1.000
_cell.length_c   1.000
_cell.angle_alpha   90.00
_cell.angle_beta   90.00
_cell.angle_gamma   90.00
#
_symmetry.space_group_name_H-M   'P 1'
#
loop_
_entity.id
_entity.type
_entity.pdbx_description
1 polymer ?
#
loop_
_entity_poly.entity_id
_entity_poly.type
_entity_poly.pdbx_seq_one_letter_code
_entity_poly.pdbx_strand_id
1 'polypeptide(L)'
;MPRSNEQNSNQRRSPRFKAQLRARLLFAVVLSEESSATARNSGKLHLVGHTKDISEVGLALIVPIADIDERYLTGESNRMQIELYLPKGAIKITARPVHYRRLEEGSGESVFSEGYLIGAEITKVSNQDLFIEYLSTLENN
;
A
#
# COMPACT_ATOMS: atom_id res chain seq x y z
N MET A 1 -1.96 17.61 43.53
CA MET A 1 -3.12 18.11 42.76
C MET A 1 -2.61 18.67 41.43
N PRO A 2 -3.25 18.43 40.28
CA PRO A 2 -3.36 17.14 39.61
C PRO A 2 -2.56 17.05 38.28
N ARG A 3 -2.54 15.81 37.78
CA ARG A 3 -1.90 15.20 36.60
C ARG A 3 -2.19 15.91 35.27
N SER A 4 -1.16 16.08 34.43
CA SER A 4 -1.32 16.20 32.97
C SER A 4 -0.79 14.92 32.33
N ASN A 5 -1.67 13.94 32.14
CA ASN A 5 -1.40 12.81 31.27
C ASN A 5 -1.64 13.29 29.84
N GLU A 6 -0.55 13.49 29.11
CA GLU A 6 -0.55 13.69 27.68
C GLU A 6 -1.07 12.41 27.01
N GLN A 7 -2.37 12.42 26.69
CA GLN A 7 -3.02 11.33 25.98
C GLN A 7 -2.51 11.30 24.55
N ASN A 8 -1.54 10.41 24.35
CA ASN A 8 -1.14 9.74 23.12
C ASN A 8 -2.19 9.86 22.01
N SER A 9 -1.92 10.74 21.05
CA SER A 9 -2.74 11.01 19.87
C SER A 9 -2.68 9.84 18.88
N ASN A 10 -3.35 8.75 19.23
CA ASN A 10 -3.56 7.61 18.33
C ASN A 10 -4.68 7.96 17.32
N GLN A 11 -4.40 8.86 16.37
CA GLN A 11 -5.31 9.27 15.30
C GLN A 11 -5.50 8.17 14.22
N ARG A 12 -5.52 6.91 14.61
CA ARG A 12 -5.68 5.79 13.69
C ARG A 12 -7.18 5.51 13.55
N ARG A 13 -7.75 5.81 12.37
CA ARG A 13 -9.17 5.61 12.07
C ARG A 13 -9.61 4.13 12.03
N SER A 14 -8.67 3.19 11.91
CA SER A 14 -8.96 1.74 11.94
C SER A 14 -7.75 0.92 12.44
N PRO A 15 -7.97 -0.22 13.13
CA PRO A 15 -6.91 -1.19 13.47
C PRO A 15 -6.25 -1.76 12.19
N ARG A 16 -4.94 -2.02 12.23
CA ARG A 16 -4.19 -2.67 11.14
C ARG A 16 -3.72 -4.04 11.58
N PHE A 17 -4.04 -5.06 10.80
CA PHE A 17 -3.63 -6.44 11.07
C PHE A 17 -2.30 -6.72 10.39
N LYS A 18 -1.36 -7.31 11.13
CA LYS A 18 -0.10 -7.80 10.57
C LYS A 18 -0.41 -9.04 9.73
N ALA A 19 -0.58 -8.85 8.42
CA ALA A 19 -0.86 -9.93 7.50
C ALA A 19 0.30 -10.07 6.50
N GLN A 20 1.06 -11.15 6.61
CA GLN A 20 2.03 -11.55 5.60
C GLN A 20 1.28 -12.25 4.46
N LEU A 21 0.67 -11.48 3.56
CA LEU A 21 0.14 -12.02 2.31
C LEU A 21 1.26 -12.17 1.29
N ARG A 22 1.26 -13.30 0.56
CA ARG A 22 1.99 -13.45 -0.71
C ARG A 22 1.30 -12.64 -1.80
N ALA A 23 1.13 -11.35 -1.56
CA ALA A 23 0.59 -10.51 -2.58
C ALA A 23 1.62 -10.40 -3.70
N ARG A 24 1.16 -10.45 -4.95
CA ARG A 24 1.91 -10.02 -6.12
C ARG A 24 1.24 -8.74 -6.56
N LEU A 25 1.58 -7.65 -5.88
CA LEU A 25 0.84 -6.40 -6.00
C LEU A 25 1.22 -5.70 -7.29
N LEU A 26 0.63 -6.14 -8.41
CA LEU A 26 0.66 -5.38 -9.65
C LEU A 26 -0.02 -4.06 -9.40
N PHE A 27 0.77 -2.99 -9.50
CA PHE A 27 0.21 -1.66 -9.57
C PHE A 27 0.66 -0.86 -10.76
N ALA A 28 -0.29 -0.14 -11.34
CA ALA A 28 -0.10 0.82 -12.41
C ALA A 28 -0.33 2.22 -11.84
N VAL A 29 0.66 3.09 -12.03
CA VAL A 29 0.54 4.53 -11.79
C VAL A 29 0.27 5.19 -13.13
N VAL A 30 -0.78 6.01 -13.19
CA VAL A 30 -1.05 6.87 -14.35
C VAL A 30 -0.70 8.29 -13.95
N LEU A 31 0.44 8.79 -14.46
CA LEU A 31 0.79 10.21 -14.37
C LEU A 31 0.11 10.94 -15.51
N SER A 32 -0.70 11.95 -15.19
CA SER A 32 -1.30 12.84 -16.17
C SER A 32 -0.51 14.13 -16.15
N GLU A 33 0.41 14.33 -17.10
CA GLU A 33 0.94 15.66 -17.36
C GLU A 33 -0.07 16.39 -18.25
N GLU A 34 -0.77 17.38 -17.70
CA GLU A 34 -1.41 18.41 -18.50
C GLU A 34 -0.33 19.36 -19.01
N SER A 35 0.49 18.92 -19.98
CA SER A 35 1.11 19.81 -20.97
C SER A 35 2.02 19.07 -21.95
N SER A 36 1.84 19.47 -23.20
CA SER A 36 2.66 19.20 -24.38
C SER A 36 2.36 17.90 -25.14
N ALA A 37 1.96 18.10 -26.39
CA ALA A 37 1.52 17.12 -27.38
C ALA A 37 2.63 16.17 -27.89
N THR A 38 3.56 15.74 -27.02
CA THR A 38 4.70 14.92 -27.44
C THR A 38 5.10 13.79 -26.48
N ALA A 39 4.42 13.59 -25.35
CA ALA A 39 4.76 12.51 -24.41
C ALA A 39 4.18 11.15 -24.86
N ARG A 40 4.85 10.52 -25.82
CA ARG A 40 4.48 9.20 -26.39
C ARG A 40 4.85 8.00 -25.51
N ASN A 41 4.96 8.19 -24.20
CA ASN A 41 5.20 7.14 -23.21
C ASN A 41 4.61 7.53 -21.85
N SER A 42 3.29 7.46 -21.72
CA SER A 42 2.65 7.30 -20.41
C SER A 42 2.97 5.88 -19.91
N GLY A 43 4.20 5.71 -19.40
CA GLY A 43 4.71 4.44 -18.93
C GLY A 43 3.89 3.90 -17.77
N LYS A 44 3.18 2.79 -18.00
CA LYS A 44 2.60 2.00 -16.92
C LYS A 44 3.73 1.21 -16.30
N LEU A 45 4.20 1.64 -15.14
CA LEU A 45 5.10 0.83 -14.33
C LEU A 45 4.26 -0.29 -13.70
N HIS A 46 4.76 -1.53 -13.72
CA HIS A 46 4.14 -2.69 -13.09
C HIS A 46 5.10 -3.25 -12.05
N LEU A 47 4.69 -3.22 -10.78
CA LEU A 47 5.54 -3.65 -9.67
C LEU A 47 4.99 -4.89 -9.00
N VAL A 48 5.84 -5.62 -8.28
CA VAL A 48 5.44 -6.83 -7.56
C VAL A 48 6.05 -6.79 -6.17
N GLY A 49 5.22 -6.85 -5.14
CA GLY A 49 5.64 -6.84 -3.74
C GLY A 49 4.57 -7.43 -2.84
N HIS A 50 4.82 -7.46 -1.53
CA HIS A 50 3.95 -8.09 -0.52
C HIS A 50 3.36 -7.07 0.45
N THR A 51 2.29 -7.43 1.18
CA THR A 51 1.72 -6.56 2.22
C THR A 51 2.43 -6.76 3.55
N LYS A 52 2.69 -5.66 4.28
CA LYS A 52 3.15 -5.68 5.68
C LYS A 52 1.96 -5.69 6.64
N ASP A 53 0.98 -4.82 6.37
CA ASP A 53 -0.26 -4.72 7.12
C ASP A 53 -1.42 -4.31 6.22
N ILE A 54 -2.64 -4.64 6.66
CA ILE A 54 -3.88 -4.28 5.96
C ILE A 54 -4.99 -3.95 6.96
N SER A 55 -5.84 -3.00 6.59
CA SER A 55 -7.06 -2.62 7.27
C SER A 55 -8.15 -2.29 6.25
N GLU A 56 -9.36 -2.00 6.75
CA GLU A 56 -10.49 -1.59 5.91
C GLU A 56 -10.19 -0.35 5.05
N VAL A 57 -9.45 0.61 5.61
CA VAL A 57 -9.21 1.92 4.99
C VAL A 57 -7.80 2.09 4.42
N GLY A 58 -6.89 1.14 4.65
CA GLY A 58 -5.50 1.32 4.25
C GLY A 58 -4.71 0.03 4.22
N LEU A 59 -3.54 0.10 3.58
CA LEU A 59 -2.59 -1.00 3.54
C LEU A 59 -1.15 -0.47 3.51
N ALA A 60 -0.23 -1.27 4.04
CA ALA A 60 1.20 -1.04 3.92
C ALA A 60 1.82 -2.12 3.02
N LEU A 61 2.58 -1.69 2.02
CA LEU A 61 3.18 -2.53 0.98
C LEU A 61 4.69 -2.48 1.06
N ILE A 62 5.34 -3.61 0.82
CA ILE A 62 6.79 -3.70 0.70
C ILE A 62 7.14 -4.12 -0.72
N VAL A 63 7.90 -3.27 -1.40
CA VAL A 63 8.37 -3.48 -2.77
C VAL A 63 9.89 -3.38 -2.87
N PRO A 64 10.55 -4.11 -3.78
CA PRO A 64 11.99 -3.96 -4.01
C PRO A 64 12.33 -2.57 -4.56
N ILE A 65 13.47 -2.00 -4.14
CA ILE A 65 13.96 -0.72 -4.68
C ILE A 65 14.31 -0.80 -6.18
N ALA A 66 14.75 -1.98 -6.64
CA ALA A 66 15.16 -2.20 -8.03
C ALA A 66 14.04 -1.95 -9.03
N ASP A 67 12.79 -2.06 -8.60
CA ASP A 67 11.63 -1.93 -9.47
C ASP A 67 11.00 -0.53 -9.42
N ILE A 68 11.34 0.33 -8.45
CA ILE A 68 10.62 1.60 -8.23
C ILE A 68 11.55 2.83 -8.07
N ASP A 69 11.26 3.88 -8.84
CA ASP A 69 11.87 5.21 -8.68
C ASP A 69 10.99 6.08 -7.77
N GLU A 70 11.59 6.85 -6.86
CA GLU A 70 10.91 7.72 -5.90
C GLU A 70 9.96 8.73 -6.56
N ARG A 71 10.22 9.13 -7.81
CA ARG A 71 9.34 10.03 -8.56
C ARG A 71 7.91 9.52 -8.73
N TYR A 72 7.70 8.20 -8.64
CA TYR A 72 6.37 7.59 -8.71
C TYR A 72 5.63 7.59 -7.36
N LEU A 73 6.34 7.88 -6.26
CA LEU A 73 5.81 7.89 -4.90
C LEU A 73 5.48 9.31 -4.39
N THR A 74 6.04 10.35 -5.02
CA THR A 74 5.91 11.74 -4.58
C THR A 74 4.75 12.52 -5.19
N GLY A 75 4.03 11.96 -6.17
CA GLY A 75 2.93 12.67 -6.84
C GLY A 75 1.63 12.67 -6.03
N GLU A 76 1.11 13.86 -5.71
CA GLU A 76 -0.12 14.06 -4.94
C GLU A 76 -1.39 13.49 -5.63
N SER A 77 -1.35 13.34 -6.96
CA SER A 77 -2.44 12.78 -7.78
C SER A 77 -2.29 11.29 -8.10
N ASN A 78 -1.32 10.62 -7.49
CA ASN A 78 -1.00 9.25 -7.87
C ASN A 78 -2.07 8.28 -7.36
N ARG A 79 -2.71 7.57 -8.29
CA ARG A 79 -3.58 6.42 -7.97
C ARG A 79 -2.81 5.14 -8.26
N MET A 80 -2.87 4.21 -7.32
CA MET A 80 -2.33 2.88 -7.43
C MET A 80 -3.50 1.91 -7.61
N GLN A 81 -3.52 1.17 -8.71
CA GLN A 81 -4.38 -0.01 -8.83
C GLN A 81 -3.62 -1.20 -8.27
N ILE A 82 -4.19 -2.06 -7.45
CA ILE A 82 -3.45 -3.09 -6.71
C ILE A 82 -4.22 -4.39 -6.88
N GLU A 83 -3.58 -5.43 -7.39
CA GLU A 83 -4.15 -6.78 -7.40
C GLU A 83 -3.69 -7.57 -6.16
N LEU A 84 -4.63 -7.91 -5.29
CA LEU A 84 -4.38 -8.63 -4.05
C LEU A 84 -4.91 -10.06 -4.17
N TYR A 85 -4.01 -11.05 -4.05
CA TYR A 85 -4.38 -12.47 -4.03
C TYR A 85 -4.73 -12.91 -2.61
N LEU A 86 -6.02 -13.01 -2.32
CA LEU A 86 -6.54 -13.58 -1.08
C LEU A 86 -6.67 -15.12 -1.22
N PRO A 87 -6.73 -15.88 -0.10
CA PRO A 87 -6.89 -17.34 -0.15
C PRO A 87 -8.10 -17.82 -0.97
N LYS A 88 -9.17 -17.01 -1.01
CA LYS A 88 -10.42 -17.33 -1.71
C LYS A 88 -10.53 -16.73 -3.12
N GLY A 89 -9.56 -15.92 -3.55
CA GLY A 89 -9.59 -15.27 -4.86
C GLY A 89 -8.84 -13.94 -4.90
N ALA A 90 -8.61 -13.43 -6.11
CA ALA A 90 -7.98 -12.13 -6.31
C ALA A 90 -9.01 -10.99 -6.24
N ILE A 91 -8.63 -9.88 -5.61
CA ILE A 91 -9.40 -8.62 -5.62
C ILE A 91 -8.55 -7.48 -6.18
N LYS A 92 -9.21 -6.47 -6.76
CA LYS A 92 -8.57 -5.23 -7.21
C LYS A 92 -8.88 -4.11 -6.24
N ILE A 93 -7.84 -3.44 -5.77
CA ILE A 93 -7.92 -2.30 -4.85
C ILE A 93 -7.42 -1.06 -5.60
N THR A 94 -8.10 0.07 -5.50
CA THR A 94 -7.54 1.37 -5.88
C THR A 94 -7.17 2.10 -4.61
N ALA A 95 -5.93 2.56 -4.51
CA ALA A 95 -5.42 3.26 -3.34
C ALA A 95 -4.60 4.50 -3.73
N ARG A 96 -4.45 5.43 -2.80
CA ARG A 96 -3.58 6.60 -2.94
C ARG A 96 -2.37 6.42 -2.01
N PRO A 97 -1.13 6.60 -2.49
CA PRO A 97 0.02 6.60 -1.61
C PRO A 97 -0.08 7.81 -0.67
N VAL A 98 0.10 7.58 0.62
CA VAL A 98 0.04 8.63 1.65
C VAL A 98 1.38 8.85 2.35
N HIS A 99 2.28 7.86 2.31
CA HIS A 99 3.67 8.00 2.70
C HIS A 99 4.50 6.84 2.13
N TYR A 100 5.81 7.03 2.04
CA TYR A 100 6.75 5.95 1.76
C TYR A 100 7.99 6.07 2.67
N ARG A 101 8.67 4.96 2.89
CA ARG A 101 9.93 4.90 3.64
C ARG A 101 10.84 3.86 3.00
N ARG A 102 12.10 4.20 2.79
CA ARG A 102 13.11 3.21 2.38
C ARG A 102 13.34 2.21 3.52
N LEU A 103 13.44 0.94 3.15
CA LEU A 103 13.81 -0.16 4.03
C LEU A 103 15.26 -0.51 3.73
N GLU A 104 16.08 -0.36 4.76
CA GLU A 104 17.50 -0.72 4.74
C GLU A 104 17.67 -2.23 4.88
N GLU A 105 18.79 -2.73 4.34
CA GLU A 105 19.19 -4.12 4.45
C GLU A 105 19.34 -4.56 5.89
N GLY A 106 18.83 -5.76 6.21
CA GLY A 106 18.95 -6.34 7.56
C GLY A 106 17.96 -5.78 8.59
N SER A 107 17.02 -4.92 8.21
CA SER A 107 15.97 -4.41 9.12
C SER A 107 14.98 -5.46 9.62
N GLY A 108 14.97 -6.67 9.01
CA GLY A 108 14.04 -7.76 9.33
C GLY A 108 12.57 -7.48 8.94
N GLU A 109 12.28 -6.29 8.43
CA GLU A 109 10.94 -5.89 7.99
C GLU A 109 10.66 -6.27 6.53
N SER A 110 11.70 -6.58 5.76
CA SER A 110 11.63 -6.89 4.33
C SER A 110 12.32 -8.23 4.04
N VAL A 111 11.72 -9.02 3.14
CA VAL A 111 12.36 -10.21 2.55
C VAL A 111 13.40 -9.80 1.48
N PHE A 112 13.35 -8.55 1.02
CA PHE A 112 14.31 -7.97 0.08
C PHE A 112 15.48 -7.32 0.82
N SER A 113 16.69 -7.40 0.25
CA SER A 113 17.88 -6.67 0.73
C SER A 113 17.63 -5.17 0.82
N GLU A 114 16.92 -4.57 -0.14
CA GLU A 114 16.51 -3.16 -0.06
C GLU A 114 15.09 -3.02 -0.64
N GLY A 115 14.29 -2.14 -0.05
CA GLY A 115 12.92 -1.94 -0.51
C GLY A 115 12.31 -0.63 -0.07
N TYR A 116 11.05 -0.42 -0.44
CA TYR A 116 10.23 0.66 0.10
C TYR A 116 9.02 0.08 0.82
N LEU A 117 8.76 0.61 2.02
CA LEU A 117 7.48 0.52 2.67
C LEU A 117 6.59 1.66 2.15
N ILE A 118 5.51 1.33 1.45
CA ILE A 118 4.53 2.29 0.93
C ILE A 118 3.26 2.17 1.76
N GLY A 119 2.89 3.23 2.46
CA GLY A 119 1.59 3.37 3.08
C GLY A 119 0.58 3.90 2.07
N ALA A 120 -0.53 3.19 1.91
CA ALA A 120 -1.58 3.53 0.96
C ALA A 120 -2.96 3.62 1.64
N GLU A 121 -3.75 4.59 1.24
CA GLU A 121 -5.15 4.77 1.63
C GLU A 121 -6.06 4.14 0.57
N ILE A 122 -6.90 3.19 0.98
CA ILE A 122 -7.83 2.50 0.08
C ILE A 122 -8.95 3.45 -0.30
N THR A 123 -9.15 3.62 -1.61
CA THR A 123 -10.22 4.46 -2.18
C THR A 123 -11.32 3.63 -2.84
N LYS A 124 -11.01 2.42 -3.29
CA LYS A 124 -11.98 1.51 -3.91
C LYS A 124 -11.52 0.05 -3.78
N VAL A 125 -12.49 -0.86 -3.63
CA VAL A 125 -12.27 -2.31 -3.67
C VAL A 125 -13.25 -2.92 -4.65
N SER A 126 -12.80 -3.86 -5.48
CA SER A 126 -13.65 -4.48 -6.52
C SER A 126 -14.66 -5.48 -5.97
N ASN A 127 -14.32 -6.17 -4.87
CA ASN A 127 -15.20 -7.10 -4.19
C ASN A 127 -15.09 -6.84 -2.68
N GLN A 128 -16.01 -6.02 -2.18
CA GLN A 128 -15.99 -5.54 -0.80
C GLN A 128 -16.35 -6.67 0.18
N ASP A 129 -17.25 -7.58 -0.18
CA ASP A 129 -17.66 -8.71 0.67
C ASP A 129 -16.49 -9.66 0.92
N LEU A 130 -15.76 -10.05 -0.14
CA LEU A 130 -14.59 -10.92 -0.03
C LEU A 130 -13.46 -10.26 0.78
N PHE A 131 -13.34 -8.94 0.67
CA PHE A 131 -12.35 -8.17 1.41
C PHE A 131 -12.68 -8.08 2.90
N ILE A 132 -13.93 -7.74 3.24
CA ILE A 132 -14.39 -7.67 4.64
C ILE A 132 -14.33 -9.04 5.29
N GLU A 133 -14.80 -10.09 4.61
CA GLU A 133 -14.74 -11.46 5.13
C GLU A 133 -13.29 -11.84 5.47
N TYR A 134 -12.35 -11.50 4.59
CA TYR A 134 -10.94 -11.74 4.83
C TYR A 134 -10.41 -10.94 6.03
N LEU A 135 -10.75 -9.66 6.16
CA LEU A 135 -10.36 -8.87 7.34
C LEU A 135 -10.90 -9.49 8.64
N SER A 136 -12.14 -9.99 8.64
CA SER A 136 -12.69 -10.72 9.79
C SER A 136 -11.94 -12.01 10.11
N THR A 137 -11.33 -12.69 9.13
CA THR A 137 -10.46 -13.83 9.42
C THR A 137 -9.15 -13.45 10.08
N LEU A 138 -8.66 -12.22 9.84
CA LEU A 138 -7.45 -11.69 10.48
C LEU A 138 -7.73 -11.15 11.89
N GLU A 139 -8.95 -10.68 12.16
CA GLU A 139 -9.38 -10.24 13.49
C GLU A 139 -9.47 -11.38 14.51
N ASN A 140 -9.79 -12.58 14.05
CA ASN A 140 -10.03 -13.74 14.90
C ASN A 140 -8.78 -14.60 15.14
N ASN A 141 -7.59 -14.13 14.77
CA ASN A 141 -6.34 -14.87 14.80
C ASN A 141 -5.25 -14.08 15.53
#